data_AF-A0A7X5V9X4-F1
#
_entry.id   AF-A0A7X5V9X4-F1
#
_cell.length_a   1.000
_cell.length_b   1.000
_cell.length_c   1.000
_cell.angle_alpha   90.00
_cell.angle_beta   90.00
_cell.angle_gamma   90.00
#
_symmetry.space_group_name_H-M   'P 1'
#
loop_
_entity.id
_entity.type
_entity.pdbx_description
1 polymer ?
#
loop_
_entity_poly.entity_id
_entity_poly.type
_entity_poly.pdbx_seq_one_letter_code
_entity_poly.pdbx_strand_id
1 'polypeptide(L)'
;MNTLQRQARLFRLVRHTAEPGSRMLAEGAEWSDGAVAVRWLGRWPNTAAWDGIESLLAVHATDEATQLQWLAPPTVQPTAPPQADQPAAPPAPVQPAPPAVQPTSDRRGAPVWLPAPAPDGRCSRCGRPWPCLGCGP
;
A
#
# COMPACT_ATOMS: atom_id res chain seq x y z
N MET A 1 -19.51 13.21 16.46
CA MET A 1 -19.29 12.49 15.19
C MET A 1 -18.54 11.20 15.51
N ASN A 2 -19.10 10.03 15.19
CA ASN A 2 -18.51 8.73 15.57
C ASN A 2 -17.46 8.32 14.52
N THR A 3 -16.20 8.73 14.69
CA THR A 3 -15.08 8.50 13.75
C THR A 3 -14.57 7.06 13.73
N LEU A 4 -15.01 6.21 14.66
CA LEU A 4 -14.52 4.83 14.82
C LEU A 4 -15.16 3.80 13.88
N GLN A 5 -16.08 4.20 12.99
CA GLN A 5 -16.81 3.26 12.12
C GLN A 5 -16.53 3.39 10.62
N ARG A 6 -15.81 4.41 10.16
CA ARG A 6 -15.44 4.49 8.73
C ARG A 6 -14.17 3.70 8.49
N GLN A 7 -14.21 2.76 7.56
CA GLN A 7 -12.99 2.13 7.03
C GLN A 7 -12.27 3.10 6.10
N ALA A 8 -10.97 2.90 5.91
CA ALA A 8 -10.24 3.62 4.87
C ALA A 8 -10.82 3.28 3.48
N ARG A 9 -10.98 4.28 2.63
CA ARG A 9 -11.61 4.16 1.31
C ARG A 9 -10.65 4.61 0.23
N LEU A 10 -10.49 3.78 -0.80
CA LEU A 10 -9.63 4.11 -1.94
C LEU A 10 -10.42 4.91 -2.98
N PHE A 11 -9.74 5.81 -3.68
CA PHE A 11 -10.31 6.57 -4.79
C PHE A 11 -9.28 6.81 -5.90
N ARG A 12 -9.79 7.27 -7.04
CA ARG A 12 -9.01 7.81 -8.14
C ARG A 12 -9.45 9.23 -8.43
N LEU A 13 -8.51 10.07 -8.82
CA LEU A 13 -8.80 11.37 -9.40
C LEU A 13 -8.66 11.26 -10.91
N VAL A 14 -9.73 11.55 -11.64
CA VAL A 14 -9.82 11.39 -13.09
C VAL A 14 -10.20 12.72 -13.72
N ARG A 15 -9.51 13.11 -14.80
CA ARG A 15 -9.89 14.27 -15.61
C ARG A 15 -10.50 13.82 -16.92
N HIS A 16 -11.72 14.27 -17.19
CA HIS A 16 -12.34 14.15 -18.50
C HIS A 16 -11.70 15.14 -19.46
N THR A 17 -11.31 14.66 -20.62
CA THR A 17 -10.86 15.44 -21.77
C THR A 17 -11.85 15.25 -22.91
N ALA A 18 -11.87 16.15 -23.88
CA ALA A 18 -12.77 16.05 -25.03
C ALA A 18 -12.70 14.64 -25.65
N GLU A 19 -13.87 14.09 -25.94
CA GLU A 19 -14.11 12.70 -26.38
C GLU A 19 -13.04 12.17 -27.37
N PRO A 20 -12.49 10.96 -27.16
CA PRO A 20 -12.72 9.99 -26.08
C PRO A 20 -11.47 9.88 -25.19
N GLY A 21 -11.41 10.65 -24.10
CA GLY A 21 -10.26 10.55 -23.20
C GLY A 21 -10.58 10.92 -21.77
N SER A 22 -10.63 9.93 -20.88
CA SER A 22 -10.46 10.18 -19.44
C SER A 22 -9.01 9.89 -19.06
N ARG A 23 -8.36 10.82 -18.36
CA ARG A 23 -7.00 10.63 -17.87
C ARG A 23 -7.00 10.48 -16.36
N MET A 24 -6.45 9.38 -15.86
CA MET A 24 -6.17 9.23 -14.43
C MET A 24 -5.04 10.17 -14.03
N LEU A 25 -5.30 11.01 -13.02
CA LEU A 25 -4.34 11.97 -12.48
C LEU A 25 -3.66 11.43 -11.22
N ALA A 26 -4.41 10.72 -10.38
CA ALA A 26 -3.93 10.25 -9.09
C ALA A 26 -4.71 9.03 -8.58
N GLU A 27 -4.06 8.29 -7.69
CA GLU A 27 -4.71 7.33 -6.78
C GLU A 27 -4.68 7.92 -5.37
N GLY A 28 -5.66 7.58 -4.53
CA GLY A 28 -5.68 8.09 -3.16
C GLY A 28 -6.44 7.21 -2.20
N ALA A 29 -6.26 7.51 -0.92
CA ALA A 29 -6.98 6.89 0.18
C ALA A 29 -7.47 8.00 1.13
N GLU A 30 -8.74 7.93 1.51
CA GLU A 30 -9.30 8.65 2.64
C GLU A 30 -9.28 7.71 3.85
N TRP A 31 -8.61 8.11 4.92
CA TRP A 31 -8.51 7.39 6.18
C TRP A 31 -9.79 7.56 7.00
N SER A 32 -9.97 6.69 7.99
CA SER A 32 -11.15 6.67 8.87
C SER A 32 -11.38 7.98 9.64
N ASP A 33 -10.31 8.71 9.89
CA ASP A 33 -10.31 10.01 10.57
C ASP A 33 -10.56 11.20 9.61
N GLY A 34 -10.70 10.95 8.31
CA GLY A 34 -10.90 11.95 7.27
C GLY A 34 -9.61 12.45 6.61
N ALA A 35 -8.43 12.11 7.13
CA ALA A 35 -7.17 12.47 6.48
C ALA A 35 -7.05 11.78 5.12
N VAL A 36 -6.37 12.41 4.16
CA VAL A 36 -6.28 11.91 2.79
C VAL A 36 -4.82 11.83 2.35
N ALA A 37 -4.43 10.71 1.76
CA ALA A 37 -3.16 10.56 1.06
C ALA A 37 -3.41 10.40 -0.44
N VAL A 38 -2.68 11.16 -1.26
CA VAL A 38 -2.81 11.13 -2.73
C VAL A 38 -1.46 10.84 -3.36
N ARG A 39 -1.41 9.85 -4.25
CA ARG A 39 -0.29 9.56 -5.14
C ARG A 39 -0.58 10.13 -6.52
N TRP A 40 0.06 11.25 -6.84
CA TRP A 40 -0.01 11.86 -8.17
C TRP A 40 0.76 11.04 -9.20
N LEU A 41 0.14 10.83 -10.35
CA LEU A 41 0.70 10.15 -11.50
C LEU A 41 1.24 11.15 -12.54
N GLY A 42 2.03 10.66 -13.49
CA GLY A 42 2.57 11.47 -14.59
C GLY A 42 4.09 11.57 -14.57
N ARG A 43 4.62 12.65 -15.15
CA ARG A 43 6.07 12.83 -15.36
C ARG A 43 6.85 12.95 -14.05
N TRP A 44 6.24 13.53 -13.02
CA TRP A 44 6.85 13.76 -11.72
C TRP A 44 5.95 13.22 -10.61
N PRO A 45 5.95 11.89 -10.40
CA PRO A 45 5.11 11.26 -9.38
C PRO A 45 5.48 11.77 -7.99
N ASN A 46 4.48 12.24 -7.23
CA ASN A 46 4.68 12.69 -5.86
C ASN A 46 3.52 12.24 -4.98
N THR A 47 3.74 12.25 -3.67
CA THR A 47 2.71 11.88 -2.68
C THR A 47 2.45 13.07 -1.78
N ALA A 48 1.19 13.41 -1.58
CA ALA A 48 0.76 14.52 -0.74
C ALA A 48 -0.28 14.06 0.28
N ALA A 49 -0.28 14.69 1.45
CA ALA A 49 -1.29 14.51 2.49
C ALA A 49 -2.21 15.75 2.54
N TRP A 50 -3.47 15.52 2.86
CA TRP A 50 -4.52 16.53 2.96
C TRP A 50 -5.41 16.26 4.17
N ASP A 51 -6.01 17.30 4.74
CA ASP A 51 -6.92 17.17 5.89
C ASP A 51 -8.28 16.57 5.52
N GLY A 52 -8.62 16.50 4.22
CA GLY A 52 -9.88 15.94 3.75
C GLY A 52 -10.05 15.96 2.23
N ILE A 53 -11.07 15.25 1.74
CA ILE A 53 -11.40 15.21 0.31
C ILE A 53 -11.85 16.56 -0.21
N GLU A 54 -12.60 17.32 0.58
CA GLU A 54 -13.11 18.64 0.17
C GLU A 54 -11.97 19.63 -0.10
N SER A 55 -10.92 19.64 0.71
CA SER A 55 -9.76 20.52 0.50
C SER A 55 -8.95 20.11 -0.74
N LEU A 56 -8.81 18.81 -0.99
CA LEU A 56 -8.22 18.28 -2.22
C LEU A 56 -9.01 18.74 -3.47
N LEU A 57 -10.34 18.59 -3.46
CA LEU A 57 -11.20 18.93 -4.59
C LEU A 57 -11.27 20.43 -4.82
N ALA A 58 -11.32 21.23 -3.76
CA ALA A 58 -11.32 22.69 -3.87
C ALA A 58 -10.08 23.24 -4.59
N VAL A 59 -8.93 22.54 -4.52
CA VAL A 59 -7.69 22.95 -5.20
C VAL A 59 -7.57 22.32 -6.60
N HIS A 60 -7.93 21.05 -6.75
CA HIS A 60 -7.60 20.28 -7.95
C HIS A 60 -8.79 20.00 -8.89
N ALA A 61 -10.02 20.27 -8.46
CA ALA A 61 -11.25 20.00 -9.20
C ALA A 61 -12.14 21.24 -9.43
N THR A 62 -11.51 22.42 -9.52
CA THR A 62 -12.22 23.69 -9.78
C THR A 62 -12.82 23.79 -11.19
N ASP A 63 -12.39 22.93 -12.12
CA ASP A 63 -12.75 22.99 -13.55
C ASP A 63 -13.92 22.10 -13.95
N GLU A 64 -14.57 21.42 -12.99
CA GLU A 64 -15.64 20.40 -13.17
C GLU A 64 -15.27 19.19 -14.05
N ALA A 65 -14.18 19.26 -14.81
CA ALA A 65 -13.63 18.20 -15.63
C ALA A 65 -12.89 17.16 -14.78
N THR A 66 -12.39 17.55 -13.61
CA THR A 66 -11.70 16.66 -12.69
C THR A 66 -12.67 16.11 -11.64
N GLN A 67 -12.79 14.80 -11.57
CA GLN A 67 -13.75 14.11 -10.71
C GLN A 67 -13.06 13.07 -9.84
N LEU A 68 -13.60 12.88 -8.64
CA LEU A 68 -13.22 11.80 -7.75
C LEU A 68 -14.10 10.57 -7.98
N GLN A 69 -13.46 9.42 -8.15
CA GLN A 69 -14.11 8.13 -8.29
C GLN A 69 -13.72 7.22 -7.11
N TRP A 70 -14.69 6.89 -6.26
CA TRP A 70 -14.49 5.90 -5.19
C TRP A 70 -14.32 4.50 -5.75
N LEU A 71 -13.38 3.73 -5.20
CA LEU A 71 -13.17 2.34 -5.52
C LEU A 71 -13.92 1.45 -4.53
N ALA A 72 -14.46 0.33 -5.03
CA ALA A 72 -14.97 -0.71 -4.14
C ALA A 72 -13.80 -1.27 -3.29
N PRO A 73 -14.05 -1.62 -2.02
CA PRO A 73 -13.07 -2.33 -1.22
C PRO A 73 -12.60 -3.58 -1.97
N PRO A 74 -11.29 -3.89 -1.99
CA PRO A 74 -10.83 -5.12 -2.61
C PRO A 74 -11.48 -6.29 -1.89
N THR A 75 -12.02 -7.24 -2.66
CA THR A 75 -12.45 -8.52 -2.11
C THR A 75 -11.21 -9.24 -1.61
N VAL A 76 -11.00 -9.23 -0.29
CA VAL A 76 -9.95 -10.06 0.33
C VAL A 76 -10.39 -11.51 0.15
N GLN A 77 -9.86 -12.19 -0.85
CA GLN A 77 -9.93 -13.65 -0.88
C GLN A 77 -8.99 -14.15 0.21
N PRO A 78 -9.48 -14.90 1.21
CA PRO A 78 -8.60 -15.59 2.13
C PRO A 78 -7.68 -16.48 1.28
N THR A 79 -6.38 -16.26 1.38
CA THR A 79 -5.41 -17.20 0.82
C THR A 79 -5.75 -18.55 1.42
N ALA A 80 -6.13 -19.52 0.59
CA ALA A 80 -6.40 -20.86 1.06
C ALA A 80 -5.16 -21.32 1.87
N PRO A 81 -5.34 -21.92 3.06
CA PRO A 81 -4.21 -22.51 3.76
C PRO A 81 -3.47 -23.45 2.80
N PRO A 82 -2.13 -23.55 2.88
CA PRO A 82 -1.39 -24.52 2.08
C PRO A 82 -2.07 -25.88 2.27
N GLN A 83 -2.50 -26.51 1.17
CA GLN A 83 -3.23 -27.76 1.23
C GLN A 83 -2.39 -28.79 2.00
N ALA A 84 -2.87 -29.19 3.18
CA ALA A 84 -2.28 -30.29 3.93
C ALA A 84 -2.50 -31.58 3.13
N ASP A 85 -1.39 -32.26 2.82
CA ASP A 85 -1.29 -33.65 2.35
C ASP A 85 -2.33 -34.13 1.34
N GLN A 86 -2.15 -33.76 0.07
CA GLN A 86 -2.46 -34.70 -1.01
C GLN A 86 -1.26 -35.65 -1.15
N PRO A 87 -1.44 -36.98 -1.06
CA PRO A 87 -0.37 -37.91 -1.41
C PRO A 87 0.07 -37.64 -2.85
N ALA A 88 1.34 -37.27 -3.01
CA ALA A 88 1.94 -37.08 -4.31
C ALA A 88 1.77 -38.36 -5.15
N ALA A 89 1.32 -38.20 -6.40
CA ALA A 89 1.49 -39.23 -7.40
C ALA A 89 2.98 -39.65 -7.46
N PRO A 90 3.31 -40.94 -7.66
CA PRO A 90 4.69 -41.39 -7.67
C PRO A 90 5.51 -40.59 -8.70
N PRO A 91 6.73 -40.14 -8.33
CA PRO A 91 7.53 -39.30 -9.22
C PRO A 91 7.98 -40.10 -10.45
N ALA A 92 7.92 -39.45 -11.61
CA ALA A 92 8.63 -39.90 -12.80
C ALA A 92 10.15 -39.93 -12.52
N PRO A 93 10.94 -40.80 -13.19
CA PRO A 93 12.38 -40.89 -12.95
C PRO A 93 13.09 -39.56 -13.20
N VAL A 94 13.77 -39.06 -12.17
CA VAL A 94 14.49 -37.78 -12.15
C VAL A 94 15.82 -37.91 -12.91
N GLN A 95 16.02 -37.11 -13.95
CA GLN A 95 17.34 -36.90 -14.56
C GLN A 95 18.19 -35.98 -13.65
N PRO A 96 19.51 -36.22 -13.48
CA PRO A 96 20.33 -35.39 -12.61
C PRO A 96 20.45 -33.95 -13.15
N ALA A 97 20.10 -32.99 -12.29
CA ALA A 97 20.25 -31.56 -12.55
C ALA A 97 21.74 -31.15 -12.57
N PRO A 98 22.12 -30.12 -13.37
CA PRO A 98 23.46 -29.55 -13.31
C PRO A 98 23.73 -28.89 -11.94
N PRO A 99 25.00 -28.79 -11.51
CA PRO A 99 25.34 -28.25 -10.20
C PRO A 99 24.91 -26.80 -10.05
N ALA A 100 24.27 -26.51 -8.91
CA ALA A 100 23.81 -25.18 -8.55
C ALA A 100 25.01 -24.22 -8.36
N VAL A 101 24.99 -23.10 -9.07
CA VAL A 101 25.87 -21.96 -8.79
C VAL A 101 25.39 -21.32 -7.49
N GLN A 102 26.24 -21.33 -6.46
CA GLN A 102 25.90 -20.69 -5.20
C GLN A 102 25.96 -19.17 -5.34
N PRO A 103 24.92 -18.42 -4.92
CA PRO A 103 24.96 -16.97 -4.93
C PRO A 103 26.00 -16.48 -3.93
N THR A 104 26.96 -15.70 -4.43
CA THR A 104 27.95 -15.01 -3.60
C THR A 104 27.25 -13.97 -2.74
N SER A 105 27.57 -13.96 -1.44
CA SER A 105 26.98 -13.08 -0.45
C SER A 105 27.35 -11.61 -0.72
N ASP A 106 26.40 -10.88 -1.29
CA ASP A 106 26.47 -9.44 -1.49
C ASP A 106 26.52 -8.73 -0.12
N ARG A 107 27.62 -8.00 0.16
CA ARG A 107 27.84 -7.21 1.39
C ARG A 107 26.98 -5.92 1.41
N ARG A 108 25.69 -6.00 1.09
CA ARG A 108 24.74 -4.94 1.43
C ARG A 108 24.39 -5.08 2.90
N GLY A 109 24.59 -4.02 3.68
CA GLY A 109 24.39 -4.01 5.13
C GLY A 109 23.05 -4.64 5.52
N ALA A 110 23.06 -5.43 6.60
CA ALA A 110 21.87 -6.16 7.05
C ALA A 110 20.67 -5.20 7.25
N PRO A 111 19.46 -5.61 6.86
CA PRO A 111 18.27 -4.78 7.08
C PRO A 111 18.11 -4.49 8.57
N VAL A 112 18.02 -3.20 8.93
CA VAL A 112 17.70 -2.78 10.30
C VAL A 112 16.21 -3.02 10.50
N TRP A 113 15.88 -3.98 11.37
CA TRP A 113 14.50 -4.22 11.78
C TRP A 113 14.09 -3.19 12.84
N LEU A 114 12.95 -2.54 12.63
CA LEU A 114 12.37 -1.58 13.57
C LEU A 114 11.09 -2.19 14.19
N PRO A 115 10.92 -2.10 15.52
CA PRO A 115 9.66 -2.49 16.15
C PRO A 115 8.53 -1.57 15.70
N ALA A 116 7.32 -2.13 15.63
CA ALA A 116 6.11 -1.38 15.28
C ALA A 116 5.88 -0.18 16.25
N PRO A 117 5.44 0.98 15.75
CA PRO A 117 4.98 2.06 16.61
C PRO A 117 3.66 1.69 17.29
N ALA A 118 3.48 2.14 18.52
CA ALA A 118 2.21 2.20 19.23
C ALA A 118 1.40 3.42 18.72
N PRO A 119 0.07 3.46 18.97
CA PRO A 119 -0.80 4.54 18.47
C PRO A 119 -0.40 5.96 18.91
N ASP A 120 0.36 6.09 20.00
CA ASP A 120 0.86 7.34 20.53
C ASP A 120 2.23 7.77 19.95
N GLY A 121 2.69 7.08 18.90
CA GLY A 121 3.97 7.37 18.23
C GLY A 121 5.21 6.85 18.99
N ARG A 122 5.03 5.97 19.98
CA ARG A 122 6.14 5.36 20.73
C ARG A 122 6.47 3.96 20.26
N CYS A 123 7.66 3.45 20.58
CA CYS A 123 8.04 2.06 20.33
C CYS A 123 7.17 1.12 21.17
N SER A 124 6.53 0.15 20.52
CA SER A 124 5.69 -0.87 21.20
C SER A 124 6.45 -1.72 22.22
N ARG A 125 7.79 -1.81 22.12
CA ARG A 125 8.63 -2.64 23.00
C ARG A 125 9.17 -1.89 24.22
N CYS A 126 9.56 -0.61 24.08
CA CYS A 126 10.23 0.14 25.15
C CYS A 126 9.59 1.48 25.52
N GLY A 127 8.54 1.93 24.81
CA GLY A 127 7.84 3.19 25.11
C GLY A 127 8.63 4.47 24.81
N ARG A 128 9.79 4.39 24.13
CA ARG A 128 10.53 5.57 23.65
C ARG A 128 9.95 6.11 22.33
N PRO A 129 10.19 7.38 21.94
CA PRO A 129 9.73 7.90 20.66
C PRO A 129 10.19 7.04 19.47
N TRP A 130 9.32 6.88 18.48
CA TRP A 130 9.61 6.16 17.25
C TRP A 130 10.23 7.11 16.18
N PRO A 131 11.18 6.67 15.32
CA PRO A 131 11.73 5.31 15.20
C PRO A 131 12.73 4.97 16.31
N CYS A 132 12.55 3.78 16.91
CA CYS A 132 13.46 3.28 17.94
C CYS A 132 14.47 2.29 17.35
N LEU A 133 15.74 2.69 17.33
CA LEU A 133 16.84 1.86 16.81
C LEU A 133 17.41 0.89 17.86
N GLY A 134 17.12 1.08 19.14
CA GLY A 134 17.71 0.32 20.24
C GLY A 134 17.01 -1.01 20.55
N CYS A 135 15.80 -1.21 20.04
CA CYS A 135 15.02 -2.40 20.35
C CYS A 135 15.31 -3.61 19.47
N GLY A 136 15.99 -3.42 18.32
CA GLY A 136 16.31 -4.49 17.36
C GLY A 136 15.11 -5.37 16.98
N PRO A 137 15.33 -6.46 16.21
CA PRO A 137 14.36 -7.56 16.13
C PRO A 137 14.07 -8.20 17.50
#